data_AF-A0A519SFM3-F1
#
_entry.id   AF-A0A519SFM3-F1
#
_cell.length_a   1.000
_cell.length_b   1.000
_cell.length_c   1.000
_cell.angle_alpha   90.00
_cell.angle_beta   90.00
_cell.angle_gamma   90.00
#
_symmetry.space_group_name_H-M   'P 1'
#
loop_
_entity.id
_entity.type
_entity.pdbx_description
1 polymer ?
#
loop_
_entity_poly.entity_id
_entity_poly.type
_entity_poly.pdbx_seq_one_letter_code
_entity_poly.pdbx_strand_id
1 'polypeptide(L)'
;MFQETLRLKLRYILWPYTRVLLALVAGAALFHVALFKALPQYEPPDWLWTFVGPLVGGLLVVLLALWPNFRLIKEKQAGKGSLGQLLAIVALAIFALTWSSGGHYLRAMLSPLQPLPTLAELSRYAPTRYYQVQWLRLDTLHAGNGFRSEITGRNSEHLYFNLFIACPAAPSADSTAAVPAWVGFCYTHEMSSRASPAEKRMALHAFLVTSSHQFNLDNARPCAYLARSPNDNERAGLREAATHSTRYRAAAEPPLILLPVYEPFAQRGRTAGRTFWWSLGIGNGLFLLLLLALPLDEVRRQALLAG
;
A
#
# COMPACT_ATOMS: atom_id res chain seq x y z
N MET A 1 -16.37 13.11 39.70
CA MET A 1 -15.94 11.70 39.54
C MET A 1 -15.83 11.22 38.09
N PHE A 2 -16.92 10.97 37.34
CA PHE A 2 -16.83 10.43 35.96
C PHE A 2 -16.07 11.36 35.00
N GLN A 3 -16.37 12.67 35.01
CA GLN A 3 -15.71 13.65 34.16
C GLN A 3 -14.20 13.75 34.43
N GLU A 4 -13.77 13.63 35.69
CA GLU A 4 -12.34 13.68 36.06
C GLU A 4 -11.61 12.42 35.60
N THR A 5 -12.19 11.24 35.83
CA THR A 5 -11.63 9.97 35.36
C THR A 5 -11.50 9.95 33.83
N LEU A 6 -12.50 10.47 33.11
CA LEU A 6 -12.45 10.63 31.66
C LEU A 6 -11.30 11.56 31.24
N ARG A 7 -11.17 12.75 31.87
CA ARG A 7 -10.09 13.70 31.60
C ARG A 7 -8.71 13.09 31.82
N LEU A 8 -8.52 12.34 32.90
CA LEU A 8 -7.26 11.65 33.19
C LEU A 8 -6.92 10.61 32.13
N LYS A 9 -7.87 9.74 31.76
CA LYS A 9 -7.68 8.70 30.74
C LYS A 9 -7.37 9.29 29.36
N LEU A 10 -8.07 10.36 28.99
CA LEU A 10 -7.80 11.10 27.75
C LEU A 10 -6.39 11.68 27.75
N ARG A 11 -6.02 12.43 28.80
CA ARG A 11 -4.75 13.16 28.86
C ARG A 11 -3.53 12.26 28.99
N TYR A 12 -3.62 11.19 29.79
CA TYR A 12 -2.48 10.36 30.15
C TYR A 12 -2.40 9.03 29.42
N ILE A 13 -3.47 8.57 28.74
CA ILE A 13 -3.43 7.29 28.01
C ILE A 13 -3.75 7.49 26.53
N LEU A 14 -4.96 7.94 26.19
CA LEU A 14 -5.41 8.04 24.79
C LEU A 14 -4.56 9.03 24.01
N TRP A 15 -4.33 10.22 24.54
CA TRP A 15 -3.66 11.29 23.82
C TRP A 15 -2.16 11.02 23.57
N PRO A 16 -1.37 10.53 24.54
CA PRO A 16 -0.02 10.05 24.27
C PRO A 16 0.01 8.94 23.22
N TYR A 17 -0.92 7.98 23.31
CA TYR A 17 -1.07 6.91 22.32
C TYR A 17 -1.32 7.46 20.91
N THR A 18 -2.33 8.32 20.73
CA THR A 18 -2.67 8.89 19.42
C THR A 18 -1.51 9.70 18.86
N ARG A 19 -0.79 10.48 19.69
CA ARG A 19 0.38 11.26 19.25
C ARG A 19 1.51 10.37 18.74
N VAL A 20 1.89 9.34 19.50
CA VAL A 20 2.96 8.42 19.09
C VAL A 20 2.57 7.66 17.83
N LEU A 21 1.32 7.19 17.75
CA LEU A 21 0.78 6.55 16.55
C LEU A 21 0.90 7.47 15.32
N LEU A 22 0.40 8.71 15.41
CA LEU A 22 0.46 9.65 14.29
C LEU A 22 1.90 10.01 13.91
N ALA A 23 2.76 10.21 14.91
CA ALA A 23 4.17 10.53 14.69
C ALA A 23 4.90 9.39 13.97
N LEU A 24 4.65 8.13 14.35
CA LEU A 24 5.26 6.97 13.70
C LEU A 24 4.75 6.80 12.27
N VAL A 25 3.43 6.91 12.03
CA VAL A 25 2.85 6.79 10.68
C VAL A 25 3.37 7.90 9.77
N ALA A 26 3.36 9.15 10.24
CA ALA A 26 3.84 10.29 9.47
C ALA A 26 5.36 10.22 9.23
N GLY A 27 6.14 9.93 10.28
CA GLY A 27 7.59 9.83 10.21
C GLY A 27 8.03 8.72 9.25
N ALA A 28 7.39 7.56 9.30
CA ALA A 28 7.69 6.47 8.39
C ALA A 28 7.29 6.78 6.93
N ALA A 29 6.16 7.45 6.72
CA ALA A 29 5.76 7.86 5.37
C ALA A 29 6.72 8.91 4.78
N LEU A 30 7.15 9.88 5.59
CA LEU A 30 8.15 10.87 5.21
C LEU A 30 9.50 10.23 4.91
N PHE A 31 9.94 9.29 5.77
CA PHE A 31 11.15 8.52 5.55
C PHE A 31 11.09 7.74 4.22
N HIS A 32 9.96 7.08 3.94
CA HIS A 32 9.78 6.36 2.68
C HIS A 32 9.83 7.30 1.46
N VAL A 33 9.20 8.49 1.53
CA VAL A 33 9.25 9.47 0.45
C VAL A 33 10.67 10.02 0.26
N ALA A 34 11.39 10.31 1.35
CA ALA A 34 12.77 10.77 1.31
C ALA A 34 13.70 9.70 0.72
N LEU A 35 13.56 8.44 1.15
CA LEU A 35 14.30 7.31 0.63
C LEU A 35 14.05 7.13 -0.87
N PHE A 36 12.80 7.21 -1.30
CA PHE A 36 12.45 7.10 -2.72
C PHE A 36 13.10 8.21 -3.56
N LYS A 37 13.14 9.45 -3.06
CA LYS A 37 13.79 10.58 -3.75
C LYS A 37 15.31 10.42 -3.82
N ALA A 38 15.93 9.94 -2.74
CA ALA A 38 17.39 9.78 -2.68
C ALA A 38 17.87 8.54 -3.43
N LEU A 39 17.13 7.44 -3.35
CA LEU A 39 17.51 6.10 -3.82
C LEU A 39 16.34 5.41 -4.54
N PRO A 40 15.91 5.93 -5.71
CA PRO A 40 14.72 5.45 -6.42
C PRO A 40 14.83 4.01 -6.92
N GLN A 41 16.04 3.46 -7.08
CA GLN A 41 16.28 2.07 -7.46
C GLN A 41 16.17 1.08 -6.27
N TYR A 42 16.32 1.56 -5.04
CA TYR A 42 16.28 0.75 -3.82
C TYR A 42 14.95 0.89 -3.07
N GLU A 43 13.85 1.10 -3.80
CA GLU A 43 12.53 1.16 -3.17
C GLU A 43 12.25 -0.16 -2.43
N PRO A 44 11.96 -0.13 -1.12
CA PRO A 44 11.74 -1.34 -0.35
C PRO A 44 10.53 -2.11 -0.90
N PRO A 45 10.54 -3.46 -0.82
CA PRO A 45 9.37 -4.27 -1.17
C PRO A 45 8.13 -3.84 -0.38
N ASP A 46 6.96 -3.84 -1.01
CA ASP A 46 5.75 -3.31 -0.37
C ASP A 46 5.31 -4.19 0.83
N TRP A 47 5.67 -5.49 0.85
CA TRP A 47 5.45 -6.37 1.99
C TRP A 47 6.19 -5.89 3.27
N LEU A 48 7.35 -5.24 3.12
CA LEU A 48 8.08 -4.69 4.26
C LEU A 48 7.25 -3.57 4.91
N TRP A 49 6.63 -2.73 4.08
CA TRP A 49 5.76 -1.67 4.56
C TRP A 49 4.46 -2.22 5.16
N THR A 50 3.88 -3.24 4.54
CA THR A 50 2.54 -3.75 4.89
C THR A 50 2.54 -4.73 6.05
N PHE A 51 3.63 -5.47 6.29
CA PHE A 51 3.71 -6.47 7.36
C PHE A 51 4.73 -6.12 8.44
N VAL A 52 5.97 -5.77 8.07
CA VAL A 52 7.03 -5.49 9.07
C VAL A 52 6.81 -4.13 9.74
N GLY A 53 6.42 -3.13 8.96
CA GLY A 53 6.11 -1.78 9.46
C GLY A 53 5.08 -1.78 10.61
N PRO A 54 3.89 -2.37 10.45
CA PRO A 54 2.90 -2.48 11.51
C PRO A 54 3.39 -3.21 12.75
N LEU A 55 4.18 -4.28 12.58
CA LEU A 55 4.67 -5.09 13.70
C LEU A 55 5.68 -4.32 14.54
N VAL A 56 6.73 -3.78 13.89
CA VAL A 56 7.78 -3.03 14.58
C VAL A 56 7.22 -1.72 15.14
N GLY A 57 6.48 -0.96 14.32
CA GLY A 57 5.85 0.28 14.74
C GLY A 57 4.82 0.07 15.86
N GLY A 58 4.04 -1.01 15.79
CA GLY A 58 3.04 -1.32 16.82
C GLY A 58 3.69 -1.65 18.15
N LEU A 59 4.76 -2.44 18.13
CA LEU A 59 5.55 -2.71 19.33
C LEU A 59 6.11 -1.41 19.92
N LEU A 60 6.62 -0.50 19.09
CA LEU A 60 7.10 0.81 19.54
C LEU A 60 5.96 1.65 20.14
N VAL A 61 4.76 1.64 19.57
CA VAL A 61 3.60 2.33 20.18
C VAL A 61 3.31 1.76 21.57
N VAL A 62 3.30 0.43 21.72
CA VAL A 62 3.08 -0.19 23.02
C VAL A 62 4.18 0.22 24.00
N LEU A 63 5.45 0.12 23.62
CA LEU A 63 6.57 0.42 24.51
C LEU A 63 6.69 1.91 24.89
N LEU A 64 6.48 2.82 23.93
CA LEU A 64 6.68 4.24 24.13
C LEU A 64 5.44 4.95 24.70
N ALA A 65 4.24 4.51 24.34
CA ALA A 65 3.01 5.21 24.71
C ALA A 65 2.16 4.47 25.74
N LEU A 66 2.04 3.14 25.65
CA LEU A 66 1.12 2.40 26.51
C LEU A 66 1.81 1.81 27.74
N TRP A 67 3.01 1.25 27.62
CA TRP A 67 3.75 0.61 28.70
C TRP A 67 4.01 1.53 29.90
N PRO A 68 4.44 2.80 29.71
CA PRO A 68 4.60 3.71 30.84
C PRO A 68 3.28 3.95 31.59
N ASN A 69 2.17 3.89 30.86
CA ASN A 69 0.83 4.25 31.33
C ASN A 69 -0.03 3.06 31.75
N PHE A 70 0.31 1.82 31.38
CA PHE A 70 -0.43 0.62 31.80
C PHE A 70 -0.41 0.43 33.30
N ARG A 71 0.65 0.91 33.95
CA ARG A 71 0.73 0.91 35.41
C ARG A 71 -0.35 1.78 36.09
N LEU A 72 -1.03 2.67 35.35
CA LEU A 72 -2.14 3.49 35.85
C LEU A 72 -3.47 2.72 35.96
N ILE A 73 -3.57 1.58 35.28
CA ILE A 73 -4.79 0.77 35.23
C ILE A 73 -4.72 -0.27 36.36
N LYS A 74 -5.79 -0.40 37.13
CA LYS A 74 -5.85 -1.40 38.21
C LYS A 74 -6.08 -2.78 37.61
N GLU A 75 -5.04 -3.60 37.60
CA GLU A 75 -5.12 -4.99 37.14
C GLU A 75 -5.71 -5.86 38.26
N LYS A 76 -6.87 -6.51 38.03
CA LYS A 76 -7.37 -7.54 38.95
C LYS A 76 -6.42 -8.74 38.89
N GLN A 77 -5.88 -9.15 40.04
CA GLN A 77 -4.90 -10.23 40.12
C GLN A 77 -5.38 -11.55 39.51
N ALA A 78 -4.44 -12.17 38.78
CA ALA A 78 -4.16 -13.59 38.58
C ALA A 78 -5.32 -14.56 38.28
N GLY A 79 -5.41 -14.98 37.00
CA GLY A 79 -6.01 -16.27 36.67
C GLY A 79 -6.45 -16.45 35.22
N LYS A 80 -6.90 -15.38 34.55
CA LYS A 80 -7.35 -15.41 33.14
C LYS A 80 -7.00 -14.08 32.47
N GLY A 81 -6.62 -14.14 31.19
CA GLY A 81 -5.97 -13.08 30.39
C GLY A 81 -6.22 -11.64 30.84
N SER A 82 -5.15 -10.87 30.98
CA SER A 82 -5.26 -9.57 31.62
C SER A 82 -5.90 -8.55 30.68
N LEU A 83 -6.82 -7.74 31.22
CA LEU A 83 -7.50 -6.69 30.44
C LEU A 83 -6.50 -5.66 29.85
N GLY A 84 -5.32 -5.52 30.46
CA GLY A 84 -4.21 -4.75 29.89
C GLY A 84 -3.66 -5.36 28.60
N GLN A 85 -3.59 -6.70 28.50
CA GLN A 85 -3.23 -7.39 27.26
C GLN A 85 -4.28 -7.16 26.17
N LEU A 86 -5.58 -7.18 26.52
CA LEU A 86 -6.64 -6.87 25.56
C LEU A 86 -6.51 -5.43 25.03
N LEU A 87 -6.24 -4.45 25.90
CA LEU A 87 -5.96 -3.08 25.45
C LEU A 87 -4.76 -3.01 24.52
N ALA A 88 -3.67 -3.70 24.85
CA ALA A 88 -2.47 -3.72 24.00
C ALA A 88 -2.79 -4.33 22.61
N ILE A 89 -3.54 -5.44 22.56
CA ILE A 89 -3.94 -6.08 21.31
C ILE A 89 -4.83 -5.15 20.47
N VAL A 90 -5.81 -4.49 21.09
CA VAL A 90 -6.69 -3.55 20.39
C VAL A 90 -5.90 -2.35 19.88
N ALA A 91 -4.99 -1.80 20.68
CA ALA A 91 -4.10 -0.73 20.24
C ALA A 91 -3.20 -1.13 19.08
N LEU A 92 -2.64 -2.35 19.10
CA LEU A 92 -1.85 -2.91 18.00
C LEU A 92 -2.70 -3.06 16.73
N ALA A 93 -3.94 -3.54 16.84
CA ALA A 93 -4.84 -3.69 15.71
C ALA A 93 -5.20 -2.33 15.09
N ILE A 94 -5.52 -1.32 15.92
CA ILE A 94 -5.76 0.05 15.46
C ILE A 94 -4.52 0.60 14.78
N PHE A 95 -3.35 0.45 15.41
CA PHE A 95 -2.09 0.89 14.84
C PHE A 95 -1.82 0.26 13.47
N ALA A 96 -1.98 -1.06 13.34
CA ALA A 96 -1.73 -1.75 12.08
C ALA A 96 -2.64 -1.26 10.95
N LEU A 97 -3.94 -1.12 11.22
CA LEU A 97 -4.91 -0.57 10.26
C LEU A 97 -4.55 0.87 9.86
N THR A 98 -4.20 1.71 10.84
CA THR A 98 -3.84 3.11 10.58
C THR A 98 -2.49 3.26 9.90
N TRP A 99 -1.51 2.38 10.18
CA TRP A 99 -0.22 2.35 9.51
C TRP A 99 -0.36 2.03 8.03
N SER A 100 -1.06 0.94 7.70
CA SER A 100 -1.20 0.51 6.31
C SER A 100 -1.93 1.56 5.50
N SER A 101 -3.10 2.00 5.97
CA SER A 101 -3.90 3.02 5.27
C SER A 101 -3.25 4.40 5.25
N GLY A 102 -2.68 4.85 6.36
CA GLY A 102 -2.01 6.14 6.49
C GLY A 102 -0.74 6.24 5.66
N GLY A 103 0.04 5.16 5.61
CA GLY A 103 1.22 5.06 4.76
C GLY A 103 0.90 5.21 3.28
N HIS A 104 -0.10 4.51 2.76
CA HIS A 104 -0.52 4.67 1.37
C HIS A 104 -1.09 6.07 1.11
N TYR A 105 -1.90 6.60 2.03
CA TYR A 105 -2.49 7.93 1.91
C TYR A 105 -1.43 9.04 1.86
N LEU A 106 -0.50 9.06 2.82
CA LEU A 106 0.54 10.09 2.89
C LEU A 106 1.53 9.98 1.73
N ARG A 107 1.96 8.77 1.35
CA ARG A 107 2.82 8.57 0.16
C ARG A 107 2.17 9.12 -1.11
N ALA A 108 0.86 8.91 -1.28
CA ALA A 108 0.12 9.45 -2.42
C ALA A 108 -0.01 10.98 -2.37
N MET A 109 -0.27 11.55 -1.20
CA MET A 109 -0.45 13.00 -1.07
C MET A 109 0.85 13.79 -1.21
N LEU A 110 1.95 13.26 -0.66
CA LEU A 110 3.26 13.90 -0.65
C LEU A 110 4.00 13.80 -2.00
N SER A 111 3.55 12.94 -2.91
CA SER A 111 4.17 12.77 -4.21
C SER A 111 3.56 13.73 -5.24
N PRO A 112 4.36 14.61 -5.87
CA PRO A 112 3.85 15.56 -6.84
C PRO A 112 3.53 14.88 -8.17
N LEU A 113 2.59 15.48 -8.92
CA LEU A 113 2.36 15.16 -10.32
C LEU A 113 3.42 15.89 -11.15
N GLN A 114 4.26 15.15 -11.86
CA GLN A 114 5.27 15.73 -12.74
C GLN A 114 4.73 15.81 -14.17
N PRO A 115 4.50 17.02 -14.72
CA PRO A 115 4.18 17.15 -16.13
C PRO A 115 5.40 16.79 -16.98
N LEU A 116 5.16 16.01 -18.04
CA LEU A 116 6.15 15.60 -19.02
C LEU A 116 5.57 15.76 -20.44
N PRO A 117 6.31 16.32 -21.40
CA PRO A 117 5.88 16.32 -22.80
C PRO A 117 5.73 14.89 -23.33
N THR A 118 6.76 14.06 -23.08
CA THR A 118 6.82 12.66 -23.49
C THR A 118 7.59 11.83 -22.46
N LEU A 119 7.42 10.51 -22.47
CA LEU A 119 8.21 9.61 -21.63
C LEU A 119 9.68 9.51 -22.07
N ALA A 120 10.02 9.95 -23.28
CA ALA A 120 11.40 10.00 -23.77
C ALA A 120 12.28 10.92 -22.90
N GLU A 121 11.68 11.90 -22.21
CA GLU A 121 12.38 12.90 -21.43
C GLU A 121 12.52 12.57 -19.94
N LEU A 122 12.10 11.36 -19.52
CA LEU A 122 12.13 10.95 -18.10
C LEU A 122 13.47 11.18 -17.40
N SER A 123 14.59 11.01 -18.12
CA SER A 123 15.95 11.20 -17.58
C SER A 123 16.29 12.65 -17.23
N ARG A 124 15.52 13.62 -17.75
CA ARG A 124 15.74 15.06 -17.50
C ARG A 124 15.09 15.57 -16.21
N TYR A 125 14.22 14.76 -15.60
CA TYR A 125 13.43 15.16 -14.44
C TYR A 125 13.74 14.29 -13.23
N ALA A 126 13.59 14.87 -12.03
CA ALA A 126 13.71 14.12 -10.80
C ALA A 126 12.67 12.98 -10.75
N PRO A 127 13.05 11.76 -10.32
CA PRO A 127 12.12 10.65 -10.19
C PRO A 127 10.96 11.00 -9.25
N THR A 128 9.73 10.73 -9.70
CA THR A 128 8.52 10.89 -8.90
C THR A 128 7.64 9.64 -9.06
N ARG A 129 6.55 9.58 -8.30
CA ARG A 129 5.57 8.51 -8.39
C ARG A 129 4.52 8.75 -9.47
N TYR A 130 4.27 9.99 -9.87
CA TYR A 130 3.16 10.33 -10.77
C TYR A 130 3.61 11.23 -11.91
N TYR A 131 3.26 10.87 -13.13
CA TYR A 131 3.65 11.58 -14.35
C TYR A 131 2.41 11.92 -15.17
N GLN A 132 2.27 13.19 -15.56
CA GLN A 132 1.25 13.61 -16.52
C GLN A 132 1.91 13.77 -17.88
N VAL A 133 1.67 12.83 -18.78
CA VAL A 133 2.29 12.82 -20.12
C VAL A 133 1.33 13.45 -21.12
N GLN A 134 1.80 14.44 -21.89
CA GLN A 134 0.98 15.09 -22.92
C GLN A 134 0.78 14.17 -24.14
N TRP A 135 1.86 13.54 -24.61
CA TRP A 135 1.84 12.66 -25.77
C TRP A 135 2.34 11.27 -25.39
N LEU A 136 1.40 10.41 -25.02
CA LEU A 136 1.69 9.01 -24.73
C LEU A 136 1.60 8.20 -26.02
N ARG A 137 2.73 7.69 -26.50
CA ARG A 137 2.82 6.74 -27.62
C ARG A 137 3.35 5.42 -27.10
N LEU A 138 2.56 4.37 -27.32
CA LEU A 138 2.91 3.00 -26.96
C LEU A 138 2.99 2.17 -28.23
N ASP A 139 4.05 1.38 -28.36
CA ASP A 139 4.14 0.39 -29.42
C ASP A 139 3.56 -0.93 -28.91
N THR A 140 2.27 -1.14 -29.14
CA THR A 140 1.56 -2.34 -28.69
C THR A 140 1.88 -3.58 -29.52
N LEU A 141 2.38 -3.40 -30.76
CA LEU A 141 2.74 -4.51 -31.65
C LEU A 141 3.98 -5.25 -31.15
N HIS A 142 4.90 -4.54 -30.51
CA HIS A 142 6.11 -5.10 -29.92
C HIS A 142 6.06 -5.11 -28.39
N ALA A 143 4.85 -5.16 -27.82
CA ALA A 143 4.67 -5.32 -26.38
C ALA A 143 5.23 -6.68 -25.92
N GLY A 144 5.84 -6.67 -24.75
CA GLY A 144 6.24 -7.90 -24.08
C GLY A 144 5.08 -8.49 -23.29
N ASN A 145 4.87 -9.81 -23.38
CA ASN A 145 3.78 -10.49 -22.70
C ASN A 145 4.34 -11.53 -21.72
N GLY A 146 3.76 -11.60 -20.53
CA GLY A 146 4.05 -12.60 -19.51
C GLY A 146 2.77 -13.25 -19.04
N PHE A 147 2.75 -14.57 -18.95
CA PHE A 147 1.63 -15.32 -18.38
C PHE A 147 2.12 -16.11 -17.17
N ARG A 148 1.41 -16.00 -16.05
CA ARG A 148 1.66 -16.81 -14.86
C ARG A 148 0.39 -17.50 -14.42
N SER A 149 0.54 -18.76 -14.02
CA SER A 149 -0.52 -19.52 -13.39
C SER A 149 -0.05 -19.96 -12.01
N GLU A 150 -0.80 -19.59 -10.98
CA GLU A 150 -0.40 -19.78 -9.59
C GLU A 150 -1.55 -20.42 -8.81
N ILE A 151 -1.23 -21.43 -8.01
CA ILE A 151 -2.18 -22.05 -7.09
C ILE A 151 -1.91 -21.50 -5.69
N THR A 152 -2.95 -20.97 -5.05
CA THR A 152 -2.86 -20.39 -3.71
C THR A 152 -4.01 -20.86 -2.80
N GLY A 153 -4.02 -20.37 -1.57
CA GLY A 153 -4.99 -20.77 -0.54
C GLY A 153 -4.47 -21.90 0.35
N ARG A 154 -5.05 -22.01 1.56
CA ARG A 154 -4.58 -22.95 2.60
C ARG A 154 -4.62 -24.41 2.14
N ASN A 155 -5.59 -24.74 1.28
CA ASN A 155 -5.78 -26.06 0.71
C ASN A 155 -5.52 -26.08 -0.81
N SER A 156 -4.69 -25.15 -1.31
CA SER A 156 -4.39 -25.01 -2.73
C SER A 156 -5.67 -24.93 -3.56
N GLU A 157 -6.67 -24.16 -3.10
CA GLU A 157 -8.04 -24.19 -3.63
C GLU A 157 -8.32 -23.15 -4.71
N HIS A 158 -7.47 -22.12 -4.80
CA HIS A 158 -7.57 -21.04 -5.76
C HIS A 158 -6.51 -21.20 -6.84
N LEU A 159 -6.92 -21.08 -8.09
CA LEU A 159 -6.05 -21.02 -9.26
C LEU A 159 -6.19 -19.63 -9.87
N TYR A 160 -5.07 -18.91 -9.92
CA TYR A 160 -4.98 -17.60 -10.53
C TYR A 160 -4.33 -17.71 -11.91
N PHE A 161 -4.92 -17.03 -12.88
CA PHE A 161 -4.31 -16.72 -14.16
C PHE A 161 -3.98 -15.23 -14.18
N ASN A 162 -2.71 -14.91 -14.40
CA ASN A 162 -2.22 -13.55 -14.49
C ASN A 162 -1.62 -13.32 -15.87
N LEU A 163 -2.12 -12.30 -16.57
CA LEU A 163 -1.57 -11.82 -17.83
C LEU A 163 -0.96 -10.44 -17.60
N PHE A 164 0.34 -10.35 -17.83
CA PHE A 164 1.14 -9.13 -17.75
C PHE A 164 1.50 -8.69 -19.16
N ILE A 165 1.14 -7.44 -19.50
CA ILE A 165 1.48 -6.84 -20.79
C ILE A 165 2.30 -5.59 -20.51
N ALA A 166 3.51 -5.53 -21.03
CA ALA A 166 4.40 -4.39 -20.91
C ALA A 166 4.61 -3.75 -22.30
N CYS A 167 4.04 -2.56 -22.47
CA CYS A 167 4.15 -1.80 -23.71
C CYS A 167 5.31 -0.80 -23.64
N PRO A 168 6.26 -0.82 -24.58
CA PRO A 168 7.35 0.12 -24.61
C PRO A 168 6.85 1.52 -24.96
N ALA A 169 7.31 2.52 -24.19
CA ALA A 169 7.05 3.93 -24.49
C ALA A 169 8.07 4.43 -25.53
N ALA A 170 7.82 4.08 -26.79
CA ALA A 170 8.73 4.39 -27.89
C ALA A 170 8.63 5.87 -28.33
N PRO A 171 9.76 6.58 -28.49
CA PRO A 171 9.76 7.95 -29.00
C PRO A 171 9.35 8.03 -30.48
N SER A 172 9.62 6.99 -31.27
CA SER A 172 9.24 6.87 -32.68
C SER A 172 9.08 5.41 -33.12
N ALA A 173 8.27 5.16 -34.14
CA ALA A 173 7.95 3.82 -34.66
C ALA A 173 9.15 3.09 -35.32
N ASP A 174 10.20 3.83 -35.66
CA ASP A 174 11.39 3.32 -36.35
C ASP A 174 12.58 3.08 -35.42
N SER A 175 12.51 3.53 -34.16
CA SER A 175 13.59 3.35 -33.20
C SER A 175 13.63 1.90 -32.69
N THR A 176 14.78 1.24 -32.81
CA THR A 176 15.08 -0.06 -32.14
C THR A 176 15.82 0.16 -30.82
N ALA A 177 15.76 1.38 -30.27
CA ALA A 177 16.59 1.79 -29.13
C ALA A 177 16.00 1.36 -27.78
N ALA A 178 16.85 1.46 -26.76
CA ALA A 178 16.43 1.26 -25.39
C ALA A 178 15.35 2.28 -24.99
N VAL A 179 14.25 1.82 -24.40
CA VAL A 179 13.14 2.68 -23.97
C VAL A 179 13.28 3.08 -22.51
N PRO A 180 13.03 4.35 -22.16
CA PRO A 180 13.20 4.85 -20.80
C PRO A 180 12.16 4.32 -19.82
N ALA A 181 10.98 3.94 -20.32
CA ALA A 181 9.92 3.38 -19.51
C ALA A 181 9.02 2.45 -20.34
N TRP A 182 8.27 1.63 -19.60
CA TRP A 182 7.24 0.75 -20.11
C TRP A 182 5.92 1.08 -19.42
N VAL A 183 4.82 0.99 -20.15
CA VAL A 183 3.47 1.07 -19.59
C VAL A 183 2.92 -0.34 -19.43
N GLY A 184 2.55 -0.68 -18.19
CA GLY A 184 2.11 -2.01 -17.80
C GLY A 184 0.59 -2.12 -17.69
N PHE A 185 0.07 -3.27 -18.10
CA PHE A 185 -1.30 -3.70 -17.93
C PHE A 185 -1.31 -5.09 -17.31
N CYS A 186 -2.15 -5.29 -16.30
CA CYS A 186 -2.27 -6.56 -15.59
C CYS A 186 -3.73 -7.00 -15.56
N TYR A 187 -3.98 -8.24 -15.94
CA TYR A 187 -5.29 -8.87 -15.86
C TYR A 187 -5.18 -10.13 -15.02
N THR A 188 -6.13 -10.32 -14.12
CA THR A 188 -6.16 -11.47 -13.21
C THR A 188 -7.53 -12.12 -13.26
N HIS A 189 -7.55 -13.45 -13.33
CA HIS A 189 -8.74 -14.25 -13.18
C HIS A 189 -8.51 -15.34 -12.14
N GLU A 190 -9.47 -15.47 -11.23
CA GLU A 190 -9.47 -16.48 -10.19
C GLU A 190 -10.51 -17.56 -10.52
N MET A 191 -10.13 -18.82 -10.36
CA MET A 191 -11.05 -19.94 -10.39
C MET A 191 -10.67 -21.02 -9.36
N SER A 192 -11.52 -22.03 -9.19
CA SER A 192 -11.14 -23.15 -8.32
C SER A 192 -10.04 -24.01 -8.95
N SER A 193 -9.02 -24.33 -8.18
CA SER A 193 -7.99 -25.31 -8.56
C SER A 193 -8.53 -26.75 -8.63
N ARG A 194 -9.69 -27.02 -8.03
CA ARG A 194 -10.34 -28.34 -8.02
C ARG A 194 -11.17 -28.60 -9.27
N ALA A 195 -11.35 -27.58 -10.11
CA ALA A 195 -12.00 -27.72 -11.40
C ALA A 195 -11.29 -28.79 -12.26
N SER A 196 -12.08 -29.47 -13.09
CA SER A 196 -11.58 -30.45 -14.02
C SER A 196 -10.59 -29.82 -15.02
N PRO A 197 -9.69 -30.63 -15.62
CA PRO A 197 -8.78 -30.13 -16.64
C PRO A 197 -9.49 -29.45 -17.84
N ALA A 198 -10.69 -29.90 -18.20
CA ALA A 198 -11.48 -29.31 -19.27
C ALA A 198 -11.98 -27.92 -18.89
N GLU A 199 -12.52 -27.75 -17.68
CA GLU A 199 -12.98 -26.46 -17.17
C GLU A 199 -11.83 -25.45 -17.06
N LYS A 200 -10.66 -25.87 -16.56
CA LYS A 200 -9.47 -25.03 -16.47
C LYS A 200 -9.01 -24.52 -17.84
N ARG A 201 -8.99 -25.40 -18.85
CA ARG A 201 -8.63 -25.02 -20.24
C ARG A 201 -9.62 -24.03 -20.82
N MET A 202 -10.92 -24.27 -20.60
CA MET A 202 -11.98 -23.39 -21.10
C MET A 202 -11.92 -22.01 -20.43
N ALA A 203 -11.71 -21.97 -19.11
CA ALA A 203 -11.53 -20.73 -18.37
C ALA A 203 -10.27 -19.97 -18.78
N LEU A 204 -9.15 -20.66 -18.99
CA LEU A 204 -7.92 -20.05 -19.49
C LEU A 204 -8.14 -19.43 -20.88
N HIS A 205 -8.79 -20.14 -21.80
CA HIS A 205 -9.11 -19.61 -23.12
C HIS A 205 -10.01 -18.37 -23.03
N ALA A 206 -11.09 -18.45 -22.23
CA ALA A 206 -12.00 -17.33 -22.02
C ALA A 206 -11.29 -16.11 -21.40
N PHE A 207 -10.39 -16.35 -20.44
CA PHE A 207 -9.57 -15.33 -19.82
C PHE A 207 -8.68 -14.63 -20.85
N LEU A 208 -7.90 -15.37 -21.65
CA LEU A 208 -7.01 -14.79 -22.66
C LEU A 208 -7.76 -13.94 -23.70
N VAL A 209 -8.92 -14.41 -24.17
CA VAL A 209 -9.76 -13.67 -25.13
C VAL A 209 -10.30 -12.38 -24.48
N THR A 210 -10.84 -12.48 -23.26
CA THR A 210 -11.41 -11.34 -22.54
C THR A 210 -10.32 -10.31 -22.20
N SER A 211 -9.16 -10.74 -21.74
CA SER A 211 -8.04 -9.85 -21.41
C SER A 211 -7.47 -9.16 -22.64
N SER A 212 -7.37 -9.84 -23.78
CA SER A 212 -6.95 -9.20 -25.04
C SER A 212 -7.92 -8.11 -25.48
N HIS A 213 -9.23 -8.38 -25.39
CA HIS A 213 -10.26 -7.36 -25.66
C HIS A 213 -10.16 -6.18 -24.68
N GLN A 214 -10.03 -6.46 -23.38
CA GLN A 214 -9.90 -5.43 -22.35
C GLN A 214 -8.64 -4.57 -22.55
N PHE A 215 -7.52 -5.18 -22.91
CA PHE A 215 -6.29 -4.48 -23.24
C PHE A 215 -6.46 -3.48 -24.38
N ASN A 216 -7.16 -3.86 -25.45
CA ASN A 216 -7.42 -2.96 -26.56
C ASN A 216 -8.26 -1.74 -26.13
N LEU A 217 -9.26 -1.94 -25.26
CA LEU A 217 -10.05 -0.86 -24.69
C LEU A 217 -9.22 0.05 -23.78
N ASP A 218 -8.45 -0.54 -22.87
CA ASP A 218 -7.65 0.19 -21.89
C ASP A 218 -6.53 1.00 -22.55
N ASN A 219 -5.88 0.44 -23.58
CA ASN A 219 -4.84 1.10 -24.36
C ASN A 219 -5.38 2.24 -25.23
N ALA A 220 -6.59 2.10 -25.79
CA ALA A 220 -7.22 3.16 -26.58
C ALA A 220 -7.76 4.32 -25.71
N ARG A 221 -7.97 4.07 -24.41
CA ARG A 221 -8.52 5.06 -23.48
C ARG A 221 -7.43 6.04 -23.03
N PRO A 222 -7.66 7.36 -23.11
CA PRO A 222 -6.73 8.32 -22.55
C PRO A 222 -6.69 8.19 -21.01
N CYS A 223 -5.51 7.95 -20.45
CA CYS A 223 -5.30 7.96 -19.01
C CYS A 223 -5.17 9.41 -18.49
N ALA A 224 -5.57 9.64 -17.23
CA ALA A 224 -5.41 10.94 -16.58
C ALA A 224 -3.94 11.22 -16.21
N TYR A 225 -3.22 10.19 -15.76
CA TYR A 225 -1.79 10.23 -15.48
C TYR A 225 -1.22 8.80 -15.42
N LEU A 226 0.10 8.70 -15.36
CA LEU A 226 0.84 7.46 -15.17
C LEU A 226 1.39 7.39 -13.75
N ALA A 227 1.19 6.26 -13.07
CA ALA A 227 1.75 6.00 -11.75
C ALA A 227 2.91 5.01 -11.85
N ARG A 228 4.02 5.26 -11.16
CA ARG A 228 5.09 4.27 -11.04
C ARG A 228 4.56 3.04 -10.29
N SER A 229 4.74 1.86 -10.88
CA SER A 229 4.27 0.60 -10.30
C SER A 229 4.93 0.38 -8.92
N PRO A 230 4.18 -0.06 -7.88
CA PRO A 230 4.71 -0.33 -6.54
C PRO A 230 5.72 -1.49 -6.52
N ASN A 231 6.50 -1.66 -5.45
CA ASN A 231 7.41 -2.81 -5.35
C ASN A 231 6.73 -4.10 -4.91
N ASP A 232 5.88 -4.65 -5.78
CA ASP A 232 5.08 -5.84 -5.53
C ASP A 232 5.29 -6.93 -6.61
N ASN A 233 4.51 -8.01 -6.49
CA ASN A 233 4.56 -9.14 -7.42
C ASN A 233 4.06 -8.78 -8.82
N GLU A 234 3.11 -7.85 -8.94
CA GLU A 234 2.63 -7.36 -10.24
C GLU A 234 3.75 -6.64 -10.99
N ARG A 235 4.52 -5.78 -10.29
CA ARG A 235 5.69 -5.15 -10.89
C ARG A 235 6.74 -6.17 -11.32
N ALA A 236 6.94 -7.23 -10.55
CA ALA A 236 7.86 -8.29 -10.93
C ALA A 236 7.40 -8.99 -12.22
N GLY A 237 6.11 -9.32 -12.34
CA GLY A 237 5.52 -9.89 -13.56
C GLY A 237 5.59 -8.96 -14.76
N LEU A 238 5.34 -7.66 -14.58
CA LEU A 238 5.45 -6.66 -15.65
C LEU A 238 6.89 -6.42 -16.09
N ARG A 239 7.85 -6.47 -15.17
CA ARG A 239 9.28 -6.35 -15.51
C ARG A 239 9.75 -7.56 -16.30
N GLU A 240 9.31 -8.75 -15.94
CA GLU A 240 9.55 -9.98 -16.72
C GLU A 240 8.90 -9.86 -18.09
N ALA A 241 7.62 -9.46 -18.17
CA ALA A 241 6.95 -9.26 -19.46
C ALA A 241 7.72 -8.30 -20.37
N ALA A 242 8.27 -7.21 -19.84
CA ALA A 242 9.08 -6.25 -20.61
C ALA A 242 10.32 -6.86 -21.26
N THR A 243 10.92 -7.91 -20.69
CA THR A 243 12.09 -8.58 -21.30
C THR A 243 11.71 -9.47 -22.49
N HIS A 244 10.43 -9.80 -22.64
CA HIS A 244 9.91 -10.59 -23.77
C HIS A 244 9.56 -9.75 -25.00
N SER A 245 9.82 -8.43 -25.00
CA SER A 245 9.66 -7.62 -26.21
C SER A 245 10.66 -8.06 -27.28
N THR A 246 10.17 -8.23 -28.50
CA THR A 246 10.98 -8.67 -29.65
C THR A 246 11.85 -7.55 -30.23
N ARG A 247 11.52 -6.28 -29.94
CA ARG A 247 12.15 -5.11 -30.58
C ARG A 247 12.86 -4.18 -29.61
N TYR A 248 12.34 -3.98 -28.41
CA TYR A 248 12.84 -2.96 -27.48
C TYR A 248 13.55 -3.58 -26.29
N ARG A 249 14.56 -2.87 -25.78
CA ARG A 249 15.21 -3.18 -24.50
C ARG A 249 14.92 -2.06 -23.50
N ALA A 250 14.98 -2.37 -22.21
CA ALA A 250 14.90 -1.34 -21.19
C ALA A 250 16.17 -0.48 -21.16
N ALA A 251 16.04 0.83 -20.99
CA ALA A 251 17.19 1.73 -20.79
C ALA A 251 17.84 1.59 -19.41
N ALA A 252 17.14 0.95 -18.47
CA ALA A 252 17.63 0.65 -17.13
C ALA A 252 17.24 -0.77 -16.73
N GLU A 253 18.10 -1.42 -15.96
CA GLU A 253 17.83 -2.71 -15.34
C GLU A 253 17.72 -2.54 -13.82
N PRO A 254 16.58 -2.88 -13.20
CA PRO A 254 15.34 -3.40 -13.81
C PRO A 254 14.50 -2.31 -14.52
N PRO A 255 13.63 -2.68 -15.49
CA PRO A 255 12.82 -1.71 -16.24
C PRO A 255 11.92 -0.86 -15.34
N LEU A 256 11.78 0.41 -15.71
CA LEU A 256 10.80 1.32 -15.14
C LEU A 256 9.41 1.00 -15.71
N ILE A 257 8.52 0.54 -14.84
CA ILE A 257 7.13 0.24 -15.16
C ILE A 257 6.24 1.36 -14.63
N LEU A 258 5.41 1.89 -15.51
CA LEU A 258 4.37 2.87 -15.23
C LEU A 258 2.99 2.23 -15.50
N LEU A 259 1.99 2.59 -14.71
CA LEU A 259 0.62 2.08 -14.82
C LEU A 259 -0.31 3.23 -15.20
N PRO A 260 -1.21 3.06 -16.18
CA PRO A 260 -2.20 4.06 -16.51
C PRO A 260 -3.22 4.18 -15.36
N VAL A 261 -3.50 5.43 -14.96
CA VAL A 261 -4.54 5.75 -13.99
C VAL A 261 -5.58 6.62 -14.67
N TYR A 262 -6.84 6.23 -14.57
CA TYR A 262 -7.94 6.87 -15.28
C TYR A 262 -8.74 7.84 -14.40
N GLU A 263 -8.63 7.73 -13.08
CA GLU A 263 -9.25 8.64 -12.13
C GLU A 263 -8.50 9.99 -12.07
N PRO A 264 -9.19 11.10 -11.76
CA PRO A 264 -8.53 12.39 -11.59
C PRO A 264 -7.46 12.35 -10.49
N PHE A 265 -6.34 13.05 -10.71
CA PHE A 265 -5.22 13.11 -9.76
C PHE A 265 -5.61 13.62 -8.36
N ALA A 266 -6.64 14.46 -8.26
CA ALA A 266 -7.20 14.91 -6.99
C ALA A 266 -7.83 13.77 -6.15
N GLN A 267 -8.14 12.63 -6.75
CA GLN A 267 -8.69 11.46 -6.06
C GLN A 267 -7.61 10.49 -5.58
N ARG A 268 -6.32 10.74 -5.86
CA ARG A 268 -5.22 9.87 -5.44
C ARG A 268 -5.28 9.65 -3.94
N GLY A 269 -5.14 8.40 -3.51
CA GLY A 269 -5.17 8.05 -2.09
C GLY A 269 -6.50 8.31 -1.37
N ARG A 270 -7.61 8.68 -2.05
CA ARG A 270 -8.91 8.94 -1.40
C ARG A 270 -9.39 7.74 -0.59
N THR A 271 -9.33 6.54 -1.16
CA THR A 271 -9.73 5.30 -0.48
C THR A 271 -8.85 5.05 0.75
N ALA A 272 -7.53 5.15 0.59
CA ALA A 272 -6.57 4.99 1.69
C ALA A 272 -6.77 6.05 2.79
N GLY A 273 -7.01 7.31 2.41
CA GLY A 273 -7.26 8.41 3.34
C GLY A 273 -8.56 8.24 4.10
N ARG A 274 -9.64 7.79 3.42
CA ARG A 274 -10.89 7.42 4.08
C ARG A 274 -10.65 6.33 5.11
N THR A 275 -10.00 5.22 4.73
CA THR A 275 -9.67 4.12 5.66
C THR A 275 -8.79 4.59 6.81
N PHE A 276 -7.82 5.47 6.56
CA PHE A 276 -6.96 6.08 7.58
C PHE A 276 -7.79 6.83 8.62
N TRP A 277 -8.63 7.77 8.20
CA TRP A 277 -9.46 8.55 9.12
C TRP A 277 -10.50 7.71 9.85
N TRP A 278 -11.11 6.70 9.21
CA TRP A 278 -12.01 5.78 9.88
C TRP A 278 -11.30 4.91 10.91
N SER A 279 -10.13 4.34 10.57
CA SER A 279 -9.34 3.52 11.50
C SER A 279 -8.88 4.33 12.70
N LEU A 280 -8.46 5.58 12.49
CA LEU A 280 -8.06 6.48 13.55
C LEU A 280 -9.26 6.88 14.41
N GLY A 281 -10.38 7.29 13.81
CA GLY A 281 -11.56 7.77 14.52
C GLY A 281 -12.28 6.67 15.28
N ILE A 282 -12.77 5.64 14.57
CA ILE A 282 -13.46 4.49 15.19
C ILE A 282 -12.52 3.76 16.12
N GLY A 283 -11.26 3.55 15.72
CA GLY A 283 -10.28 2.86 16.55
C GLY A 283 -10.07 3.56 17.89
N ASN A 284 -9.78 4.87 17.88
CA ASN A 284 -9.64 5.62 19.13
C ASN A 284 -10.95 5.67 19.93
N GLY A 285 -12.11 5.70 19.28
CA GLY A 285 -13.42 5.61 19.94
C GLY A 285 -13.60 4.29 20.69
N LEU A 286 -13.33 3.16 20.03
CA LEU A 286 -13.37 1.82 20.65
C LEU A 286 -12.35 1.70 21.78
N PHE A 287 -11.13 2.21 21.57
CA PHE A 287 -10.10 2.21 22.59
C PHE A 287 -10.51 3.03 23.82
N LEU A 288 -11.14 4.20 23.61
CA LEU A 288 -11.68 5.02 24.70
C LEU A 288 -12.81 4.30 25.46
N LEU A 289 -13.73 3.62 24.77
CA LEU A 289 -14.78 2.84 25.41
C LEU A 289 -14.21 1.73 26.31
N LEU A 290 -13.18 1.02 25.83
CA LEU A 290 -12.45 0.03 26.63
C LEU A 290 -11.74 0.67 27.83
N LEU A 291 -11.08 1.81 27.62
CA LEU A 291 -10.47 2.55 28.71
C LEU A 291 -11.50 2.96 29.76
N LEU A 292 -12.69 3.41 29.37
CA LEU A 292 -13.75 3.81 30.29
C LEU A 292 -14.25 2.65 31.16
N ALA A 293 -14.32 1.44 30.60
CA ALA A 293 -14.69 0.23 31.34
C ALA A 293 -13.65 -0.17 32.41
N LEU A 294 -12.43 0.36 32.35
CA LEU A 294 -11.34 -0.02 33.25
C LEU A 294 -11.16 0.95 34.41
N PRO A 295 -11.15 0.49 35.68
CA PRO A 295 -10.87 1.36 36.81
C PRO A 295 -9.40 1.81 36.80
N LEU A 296 -9.17 3.07 37.17
CA LEU A 296 -7.83 3.57 37.48
C LEU A 296 -7.38 3.02 38.83
N ASP A 297 -6.08 2.86 39.01
CA ASP A 297 -5.51 2.65 40.34
C ASP A 297 -5.73 3.91 41.19
N GLU A 298 -6.36 3.75 42.36
CA GLU A 298 -6.82 4.88 43.17
C GLU A 298 -5.63 5.66 43.78
N VAL A 299 -4.53 4.99 44.13
CA VAL A 299 -3.31 5.63 44.65
C VAL A 299 -2.72 6.54 43.58
N ARG A 300 -2.63 6.03 42.35
CA ARG A 300 -2.08 6.79 41.22
C ARG A 300 -3.02 7.88 40.74
N ARG A 301 -4.33 7.65 40.82
CA ARG A 301 -5.35 8.66 40.51
C ARG A 301 -5.22 9.86 41.43
N GLN A 302 -5.05 9.65 42.74
CA GLN A 302 -4.84 10.73 43.69
C GLN A 302 -3.53 11.48 43.42
N ALA A 303 -2.44 10.78 43.13
CA ALA A 303 -1.17 11.39 42.75
C ALA A 303 -1.30 12.28 41.49
N LEU A 304 -2.01 11.81 40.45
CA LEU A 304 -2.24 12.58 39.22
C LEU A 304 -3.17 13.80 39.40
N LEU A 305 -4.03 13.79 40.42
CA LEU A 305 -4.89 14.92 40.76
C LEU A 305 -4.17 15.96 41.63
N ALA A 306 -3.16 15.54 42.39
CA ALA A 306 -2.37 16.39 43.27
C ALA A 306 -1.36 17.28 42.52
N GLY A 307 -1.02 16.94 41.27
CA GLY A 307 -0.09 17.69 40.41
C GLY A 307 1.17 16.93 40.10
#